data_AF-A0AAE1MYC7-F1
#
_entry.id   AF-A0AAE1MYC7-F1
#
_cell.length_a   1.000
_cell.length_b   1.000
_cell.length_c   1.000
_cell.angle_alpha   90.00
_cell.angle_beta   90.00
_cell.angle_gamma   90.00
#
_symmetry.space_group_name_H-M   'P 1'
#
loop_
_entity.id
_entity.type
_entity.pdbx_description
1 polymer ?
#
loop_
_entity_poly.entity_id
_entity_poly.type
_entity_poly.pdbx_seq_one_letter_code
_entity_poly.pdbx_strand_id
1 'polypeptide(L)'
;MAGKGRTGLMVSSYLVYRGMSSDEALQVYADRRTTNNEGVSIPSQRRYVGYWESLLSVPRGIGNEPINVSLPQPCSRELRRIRLYDMLNVEEVYFVISEMQKVPNQVYCPSVEIIRSSCRHIN
;
A
#
# COMPACT_ATOMS: atom_id res chain seq x y z
N MET A 1 15.33 -7.04 -4.55
CA MET A 1 14.63 -5.80 -4.96
C MET A 1 14.66 -4.81 -3.79
N ALA A 2 15.51 -3.78 -3.91
CA ALA A 2 15.86 -2.88 -2.81
C ALA A 2 14.68 -1.98 -2.41
N GLY A 3 14.54 -1.68 -1.11
CA GLY A 3 13.42 -0.95 -0.48
C GLY A 3 13.12 0.48 -0.97
N LYS A 4 13.55 0.88 -2.17
CA LYS A 4 13.41 2.21 -2.78
C LYS A 4 12.03 2.86 -2.58
N GLY A 5 10.94 2.20 -2.99
CA GLY A 5 9.58 2.75 -2.87
C GLY A 5 9.01 2.70 -1.44
N ARG A 6 9.17 1.57 -0.74
CA ARG A 6 8.65 1.38 0.63
C ARG A 6 9.40 2.24 1.66
N THR A 7 10.72 2.32 1.57
CA THR A 7 11.54 3.23 2.39
C THR A 7 11.22 4.67 2.06
N GLY A 8 11.10 5.01 0.77
CA GLY A 8 10.75 6.36 0.35
C GLY A 8 9.40 6.82 0.87
N LEU A 9 8.39 5.96 0.83
CA LEU A 9 7.09 6.21 1.45
C LEU A 9 7.26 6.64 2.91
N MET A 10 7.94 5.82 3.72
CA MET A 10 8.08 6.09 5.16
C MET A 10 8.94 7.33 5.45
N VAL A 11 10.02 7.55 4.70
CA VAL A 11 10.88 8.73 4.86
C VAL A 11 10.13 10.00 4.48
N SER A 12 9.43 10.01 3.34
CA SER A 12 8.63 11.17 2.91
C SER A 12 7.50 11.43 3.91
N SER A 13 6.78 10.43 4.40
CA SER A 13 5.78 10.62 5.47
C SER A 13 6.37 11.23 6.75
N TYR A 14 7.60 10.85 7.12
CA TYR A 14 8.29 11.46 8.25
C TYR A 14 8.65 12.93 7.99
N LEU A 15 9.14 13.27 6.80
CA LEU A 15 9.43 14.66 6.43
C LEU A 15 8.17 15.53 6.44
N VAL A 16 7.04 15.00 5.97
CA VAL A 16 5.74 15.67 6.08
C VAL A 16 5.36 15.89 7.55
N TYR A 17 5.53 14.89 8.41
CA TYR A 17 5.32 15.05 9.85
C TYR A 17 6.21 16.14 10.47
N ARG A 18 7.39 16.38 9.91
CA ARG A 18 8.31 17.45 10.33
C ARG A 18 7.98 18.82 9.72
N GLY A 19 6.92 18.94 8.92
CA GLY A 19 6.40 20.20 8.41
C GLY A 19 6.67 20.48 6.93
N MET A 20 7.19 19.52 6.15
CA MET A 20 7.28 19.67 4.69
C MET A 20 5.94 19.37 4.02
N SER A 21 5.71 19.90 2.83
CA SER A 21 4.61 19.41 1.99
C SER A 21 4.89 18.00 1.47
N SER A 22 3.84 17.27 1.09
CA SER A 22 3.99 15.91 0.55
C SER A 22 4.83 15.88 -0.73
N ASP A 23 4.66 16.86 -1.61
CA ASP A 23 5.43 16.98 -2.85
C ASP A 23 6.90 17.31 -2.58
N GLU A 24 7.20 18.25 -1.68
CA GLU A 24 8.59 18.56 -1.29
C GLU A 24 9.27 17.35 -0.66
N ALA A 25 8.58 16.65 0.26
CA ALA A 25 9.11 15.47 0.93
C ALA A 25 9.40 14.31 -0.04
N LEU A 26 8.57 14.13 -1.08
CA LEU A 26 8.79 13.15 -2.14
C LEU A 26 9.96 13.54 -3.04
N GLN A 27 10.08 14.83 -3.38
CA GLN A 27 11.16 15.35 -4.22
C GLN A 27 12.52 15.27 -3.50
N VAL A 28 12.59 15.71 -2.25
CA VAL A 28 13.81 15.62 -1.43
C VAL A 28 14.30 14.18 -1.32
N TYR A 29 13.39 13.21 -1.13
CA TYR A 29 13.77 11.80 -1.14
C TYR A 29 14.31 11.35 -2.50
N ALA A 30 13.66 11.73 -3.60
CA ALA A 30 14.09 11.40 -4.95
C ALA A 30 15.50 11.95 -5.25
N ASP A 31 15.74 13.23 -4.96
CA ASP A 31 17.02 13.91 -5.20
C ASP A 31 18.16 13.30 -4.38
N ARG A 32 17.90 12.94 -3.12
CA ARG A 32 18.93 12.41 -2.22
C ARG A 32 19.24 10.94 -2.46
N ARG A 33 18.24 10.17 -2.90
CA ARG A 33 18.35 8.70 -2.99
C ARG A 33 18.65 8.20 -4.39
N THR A 34 18.37 9.00 -5.43
CA THR A 34 18.45 8.60 -6.84
C THR A 34 19.11 9.68 -7.70
N THR A 35 19.71 9.28 -8.82
CA THR A 35 20.30 10.20 -9.80
C THR A 35 19.35 10.55 -10.95
N ASN A 36 18.18 9.90 -11.01
CA ASN A 36 17.20 10.03 -12.09
C ASN A 36 15.83 10.56 -11.60
N ASN A 37 15.76 11.10 -10.38
CA ASN A 37 14.54 11.58 -9.73
C ASN A 37 13.40 10.57 -9.58
N GLU A 38 13.68 9.29 -9.73
CA GLU A 38 12.69 8.25 -9.49
C GLU A 38 12.71 7.83 -8.03
N GLY A 39 12.37 8.67 -7.05
CA GLY A 39 12.32 8.25 -5.64
C GLY A 39 11.21 7.24 -5.35
N VAL A 40 10.03 7.75 -5.00
CA VAL A 40 8.79 6.99 -4.89
C VAL A 40 8.01 7.16 -6.19
N SER A 41 8.09 6.17 -7.07
CA SER A 41 7.47 6.23 -8.40
C SER A 41 6.06 5.63 -8.47
N ILE A 42 5.70 4.71 -7.55
CA ILE A 42 4.39 4.07 -7.55
C ILE A 42 3.31 5.08 -7.12
N PRO A 43 2.28 5.35 -7.95
CA PRO A 43 1.27 6.38 -7.65
C PRO A 43 0.51 6.15 -6.34
N SER A 44 0.21 4.89 -5.99
CA SER A 44 -0.46 4.57 -4.72
C SER A 44 0.40 4.93 -3.51
N GLN A 45 1.72 4.77 -3.57
CA GLN A 45 2.62 5.16 -2.49
C GLN A 45 2.67 6.69 -2.34
N ARG A 46 2.79 7.44 -3.45
CA ARG A 46 2.75 8.92 -3.42
C ARG A 46 1.43 9.42 -2.84
N ARG A 47 0.30 8.83 -3.25
CA ARG A 47 -1.03 9.16 -2.72
C ARG A 47 -1.12 8.98 -1.21
N TYR A 48 -0.50 7.93 -0.67
CA TYR A 48 -0.47 7.72 0.79
C TYR A 48 0.31 8.81 1.54
N VAL A 49 1.38 9.36 0.96
CA VAL A 49 2.06 10.52 1.55
C VAL A 49 1.13 11.75 1.59
N GLY A 50 0.36 11.98 0.52
CA GLY A 50 -0.65 13.05 0.49
C GLY A 50 -1.81 12.84 1.47
N TYR A 51 -2.26 11.59 1.67
CA TYR A 51 -3.22 11.26 2.73
C TYR A 51 -2.68 11.60 4.11
N TRP A 52 -1.39 11.32 4.35
CA TRP A 52 -0.75 11.64 5.62
C TRP A 52 -0.65 13.15 5.87
N GLU A 53 -0.27 13.93 4.86
CA GLU A 53 -0.28 15.41 4.91
C GLU A 53 -1.68 15.94 5.24
N SER A 54 -2.70 15.43 4.55
CA SER A 54 -4.10 15.83 4.77
C SER A 54 -4.60 15.51 6.19
N LEU A 55 -4.15 14.40 6.77
CA LEU A 55 -4.48 14.04 8.16
C LEU A 55 -3.83 14.98 9.17
N LEU A 56 -2.63 15.51 8.88
CA LEU A 56 -1.92 16.44 9.75
C LEU A 56 -2.42 17.88 9.65
N SER A 57 -3.04 18.27 8.53
CA SER A 57 -3.58 19.61 8.29
C SER A 57 -4.96 19.86 8.89
N VAL A 58 -5.69 18.81 9.30
CA VAL A 58 -6.93 18.96 10.08
C VAL A 58 -6.59 19.62 11.42
N PRO A 59 -7.14 20.82 11.73
CA PRO A 59 -6.88 21.48 13.00
C PRO A 59 -7.29 20.54 14.12
N ARG A 60 -6.34 20.17 15.00
CA ARG A 60 -6.67 19.49 16.24
C ARG A 60 -7.48 20.47 17.09
N GLY A 61 -8.80 20.43 16.93
CA GLY A 61 -9.71 21.06 17.87
C GLY A 61 -9.31 20.60 19.27
N ILE A 62 -9.20 21.56 20.19
CA ILE A 62 -8.82 21.44 21.60
C ILE A 62 -9.27 20.08 22.16
N GLY A 63 -8.36 19.11 22.14
CA GLY A 63 -8.67 17.72 22.41
C GLY A 63 -7.69 16.81 21.69
N ASN A 64 -6.85 16.12 22.44
CA ASN A 64 -6.00 15.05 21.92
C ASN A 64 -6.83 13.80 21.54
N GLU A 65 -8.04 13.98 21.00
CA GLU A 65 -8.86 12.87 20.57
C GLU A 65 -8.37 12.38 19.21
N PRO A 66 -8.16 11.07 19.05
CA PRO A 66 -7.80 10.50 17.75
C PRO A 66 -8.89 10.86 16.74
N ILE A 67 -8.48 11.26 15.54
CA ILE A 67 -9.39 11.50 14.40
C ILE A 67 -10.30 10.27 14.30
N ASN A 68 -11.60 10.48 14.53
CA ASN A 68 -12.59 9.42 14.40
C ASN A 68 -12.77 9.11 12.91
N VAL A 69 -11.95 8.20 12.40
CA VAL A 69 -12.10 7.65 11.07
C VAL A 69 -13.25 6.66 11.14
N SER A 70 -14.41 7.06 10.62
CA SER A 70 -15.53 6.16 10.38
C SER A 70 -15.14 5.17 9.29
N LEU A 71 -14.53 4.06 9.70
CA LEU A 71 -14.28 2.95 8.81
C LEU A 71 -15.62 2.28 8.49
N PRO A 72 -15.89 1.92 7.23
CA PRO A 72 -17.03 1.08 6.93
C PRO A 72 -16.89 -0.23 7.72
N GLN A 73 -18.01 -0.75 8.23
CA GLN A 73 -17.96 -2.01 8.97
C GLN A 73 -17.35 -3.11 8.09
N PRO A 74 -16.40 -3.89 8.64
CA PRO A 74 -15.87 -5.04 7.93
C PRO A 74 -17.01 -5.97 7.53
N CYS A 75 -17.17 -6.20 6.23
CA CYS A 75 -18.14 -7.16 5.71
C CYS A 75 -17.38 -8.34 5.12
N SER A 76 -17.76 -9.55 5.53
CA SER A 76 -17.27 -10.76 4.87
C SER A 76 -17.82 -10.80 3.45
N ARG A 77 -16.94 -11.05 2.48
CA ARG A 77 -17.32 -11.19 1.08
C ARG A 77 -16.77 -12.50 0.56
N GLU A 78 -17.64 -13.26 -0.09
CA GLU A 78 -17.27 -14.47 -0.80
C GLU A 78 -16.75 -14.09 -2.19
N LEU A 79 -15.51 -14.49 -2.50
CA LEU A 79 -14.97 -14.38 -3.85
C LEU A 79 -15.65 -15.42 -4.73
N ARG A 80 -16.64 -15.00 -5.52
CA ARG A 80 -17.39 -15.92 -6.40
C ARG A 80 -16.67 -16.27 -7.70
N ARG A 81 -16.04 -15.28 -8.34
CA ARG A 81 -15.39 -15.47 -9.65
C ARG A 81 -14.38 -14.37 -9.94
N ILE A 82 -13.21 -14.78 -10.44
CA ILE A 82 -12.25 -13.90 -11.11
C ILE A 82 -12.37 -14.15 -12.61
N ARG A 83 -12.50 -13.08 -13.40
CA ARG A 83 -12.45 -13.14 -14.87
C ARG A 83 -11.18 -12.45 -15.32
N LEU A 84 -10.40 -13.15 -16.12
CA LEU A 84 -9.25 -12.60 -16.81
C LEU A 84 -9.66 -12.36 -18.27
N TYR A 85 -9.27 -11.21 -18.81
CA TYR A 85 -9.57 -10.80 -20.19
C TYR A 85 -8.25 -10.71 -20.95
N ASP A 86 -8.32 -10.84 -22.28
CA ASP A 86 -7.15 -10.77 -23.17
C ASP A 86 -6.04 -11.78 -22.84
N MET A 87 -6.42 -13.06 -22.79
CA MET A 87 -5.52 -14.19 -22.49
C MET A 87 -4.87 -14.78 -23.75
N LEU A 88 -4.72 -13.98 -24.82
CA LEU A 88 -4.10 -14.43 -26.06
C LEU A 88 -2.64 -14.82 -25.79
N ASN A 89 -2.25 -16.03 -26.22
CA ASN A 89 -0.93 -16.63 -25.98
C ASN A 89 -0.59 -16.89 -24.50
N VAL A 90 -1.57 -16.87 -23.59
CA VAL A 90 -1.36 -17.29 -22.20
C VAL A 90 -1.70 -18.76 -22.06
N GLU A 91 -0.68 -19.60 -21.91
CA GLU A 91 -0.84 -21.06 -21.79
C GLU A 91 -1.22 -21.49 -20.35
N GLU A 92 -0.75 -20.74 -19.36
CA GLU A 92 -0.88 -21.09 -17.94
C GLU A 92 -1.00 -19.84 -17.06
N VAL A 93 -1.92 -19.90 -16.09
CA VAL A 93 -2.14 -18.88 -15.07
C VAL A 93 -1.76 -19.44 -13.72
N TYR A 94 -0.73 -18.87 -13.10
CA TYR A 94 -0.34 -19.19 -11.73
C TYR A 94 -1.14 -18.38 -10.73
N PHE A 95 -1.57 -19.02 -9.64
CA PHE A 95 -2.27 -18.34 -8.56
C PHE A 95 -1.82 -18.84 -7.19
N VAL A 96 -1.95 -17.95 -6.21
CA VAL A 96 -1.64 -18.20 -4.81
C VAL A 96 -2.84 -17.76 -3.97
N ILE A 97 -3.28 -18.63 -3.07
CA ILE A 97 -4.28 -18.31 -2.05
C ILE A 97 -3.54 -18.15 -0.74
N SER A 98 -3.68 -16.98 -0.11
CA SER A 98 -3.06 -16.67 1.18
C SER A 98 -4.13 -16.32 2.21
N GLU A 99 -3.92 -16.77 3.44
CA GLU A 99 -4.79 -16.48 4.59
C GLU A 99 -4.13 -15.45 5.51
N MET A 100 -4.92 -14.52 6.04
CA MET A 100 -4.46 -13.53 7.02
C MET A 100 -4.42 -14.17 8.41
N GLN A 101 -3.23 -14.34 8.99
CA GLN A 101 -3.08 -14.94 10.32
C GLN A 101 -3.06 -13.89 11.42
N LYS A 102 -3.85 -14.11 12.46
CA LYS A 102 -3.77 -13.29 13.69
C LYS A 102 -2.54 -13.71 14.47
N VAL A 103 -1.62 -12.77 14.67
CA VAL A 103 -0.43 -12.99 15.51
C VAL A 103 -0.67 -12.33 16.88
N PRO A 104 -0.44 -13.04 18.00
CA PRO A 104 -0.58 -12.44 19.32
C PRO A 104 0.25 -11.16 19.44
N ASN A 105 -0.35 -10.12 20.03
CA ASN A 105 0.28 -8.81 20.27
C ASN A 105 0.70 -8.05 19.00
N GLN A 106 0.18 -8.40 17.82
CA GLN A 106 0.40 -7.64 16.59
C GLN A 106 -0.92 -7.12 16.02
N VAL A 107 -0.93 -5.85 15.66
CA VAL A 107 -2.06 -5.23 14.93
C VAL A 107 -2.06 -5.68 13.47
N TYR A 108 -0.87 -5.94 12.92
CA TYR A 108 -0.71 -6.46 11.56
C TYR A 108 -0.96 -7.97 11.52
N CYS A 109 -1.82 -8.41 10.60
CA CYS A 109 -2.05 -9.81 10.31
C CYS A 109 -1.27 -10.17 9.03
N PRO A 110 -0.13 -10.88 9.11
CA PRO A 110 0.59 -11.31 7.91
C PRO A 110 -0.24 -12.29 7.08
N SER A 111 -0.12 -12.19 5.75
CA SER A 111 -0.68 -13.18 4.83
C SER A 111 0.25 -14.39 4.71
N VAL A 112 -0.27 -15.59 4.94
CA VAL A 112 0.47 -16.86 4.82
C VAL A 112 -0.09 -17.63 3.64
N GLU A 113 0.78 -18.08 2.75
CA GLU A 113 0.41 -18.89 1.59
C GLU A 113 -0.16 -20.24 2.04
N ILE A 114 -1.38 -20.54 1.60
CA ILE A 114 -2.10 -21.79 1.89
C ILE A 114 -2.01 -22.73 0.70
N ILE A 115 -2.25 -22.20 -0.50
CA ILE A 115 -2.25 -22.96 -1.75
C ILE A 115 -1.49 -22.17 -2.81
N ARG A 116 -0.69 -22.89 -3.59
CA ARG A 116 -0.13 -22.43 -4.86
C ARG A 116 -0.50 -23.44 -5.93
N SER A 117 -1.07 -22.97 -7.03
CA SER A 117 -1.47 -23.84 -8.13
C SER A 117 -1.47 -23.07 -9.44
N SER A 118 -1.74 -23.77 -10.54
CA SER A 118 -1.85 -23.19 -11.87
C SER A 118 -3.09 -23.72 -12.61
N CYS A 119 -3.65 -22.87 -13.46
CA CYS A 119 -4.72 -23.22 -14.40
C CYS A 119 -4.16 -23.13 -15.82
N ARG A 120 -4.35 -24.18 -16.62
CA ARG A 120 -4.01 -24.18 -18.05
C ARG A 120 -5.25 -24.03 -18.89
N HIS A 121 -5.07 -23.52 -20.11
CA HIS A 121 -6.14 -23.55 -21.10
C HIS A 121 -6.54 -25.02 -21.35
N ILE A 122 -7.82 -25.33 -21.18
CA ILE A 122 -8.35 -26.66 -21.50
C ILE A 122 -8.70 -26.64 -22.98
N ASN A 123 -7.98 -27.44 -23.76
CA ASN A 123 -8.25 -27.65 -25.20
C ASN A 123 -9.59 -28.32 -25.43
#